data_AF-K2S157-F1
#
_entry.id   AF-K2S157-F1
#
_cell.length_a   1.000
_cell.length_b   1.000
_cell.length_c   1.000
_cell.angle_alpha   90.00
_cell.angle_beta   90.00
_cell.angle_gamma   90.00
#
_symmetry.space_group_name_H-M   'P 1'
#
loop_
_entity.id
_entity.type
_entity.pdbx_description
1 polymer ?
#
loop_
_entity_poly.entity_id
_entity_poly.type
_entity_poly.pdbx_seq_one_letter_code
_entity_poly.pdbx_strand_id
1 'polypeptide(L)'
;MQDIRERYGRQLAIFGQLEVTTTDGHHVSYQTDNTWKAGTGHILSSDPKFGEHVGLLISSAAWLGGAEAGTENSRWGTVNVMLLPSVKLVAESVERVQSIKRLPAKIVSGAPSGKQIVDLDQNFAGWVKIKLRGSSGTRILLTYNEVLTKDGELDTSYICPPLKLSPQQDSVLLLDGESWAETWFTVYGFRYVETQGLDYNISTEDSVQLESGQAGRGDLQIFSATTTTMFLDCQSLFRHFLRSLSVERLSDGTIPPYIPSESSVYSGGLGSNIRIGIDKQDEYVRVISFDLVKPVDKPKAVVRLVELIEKADYHLGTGFLSTIMLLHVLKFKGRADIEFRLLLQDSKPSWLGLLEEDATTLRETWEGYDRKRNACYSHNHYAVGAFGIWLEECLAGLVPAEPRYRRIEVAPVVGGGFTYASATRDTPFGIAMSSWRVVDDVASGVHIFQFSK
;
A
#
# COMPACT_ATOMS: atom_id res chain seq x y z
N MET A 1 -4.43 -8.12 -20.18
CA MET A 1 -4.81 -8.69 -18.86
C MET A 1 -6.00 -9.60 -19.10
N GLN A 2 -5.96 -10.85 -18.63
CA GLN A 2 -7.05 -11.83 -18.80
C GLN A 2 -8.19 -11.49 -17.83
N ASP A 3 -9.45 -11.80 -18.17
CA ASP A 3 -10.54 -11.77 -17.19
C ASP A 3 -10.26 -12.87 -16.15
N ILE A 4 -10.00 -12.45 -14.90
CA ILE A 4 -9.63 -13.34 -13.80
C ILE A 4 -10.80 -13.63 -12.86
N ARG A 5 -12.04 -13.25 -13.25
CA ARG A 5 -13.23 -13.59 -12.45
C ARG A 5 -13.41 -15.11 -12.41
N GLU A 6 -14.10 -15.56 -11.37
CA GLU A 6 -14.47 -16.97 -11.17
C GLU A 6 -13.27 -17.94 -11.02
N ARG A 7 -12.05 -17.44 -10.81
CA ARG A 7 -10.80 -18.22 -10.87
C ARG A 7 -10.71 -19.38 -9.88
N TYR A 8 -11.23 -19.17 -8.68
CA TYR A 8 -11.26 -20.17 -7.61
C TYR A 8 -12.64 -20.82 -7.45
N GLY A 9 -13.62 -20.39 -8.24
CA GLY A 9 -15.00 -20.84 -8.14
C GLY A 9 -15.98 -19.77 -8.63
N ARG A 10 -17.15 -20.23 -9.05
CA ARG A 10 -18.24 -19.39 -9.58
C ARG A 10 -19.31 -19.04 -8.55
N GLN A 11 -19.22 -19.61 -7.35
CA GLN A 11 -20.23 -19.53 -6.31
C GLN A 11 -19.60 -19.08 -5.01
N LEU A 12 -20.25 -18.13 -4.33
CA LEU A 12 -19.90 -17.75 -2.97
C LEU A 12 -20.32 -18.87 -2.02
N ALA A 13 -19.42 -19.20 -1.09
CA ALA A 13 -19.64 -20.23 -0.09
C ALA A 13 -19.21 -19.71 1.28
N ILE A 14 -19.89 -20.18 2.32
CA ILE A 14 -19.52 -19.95 3.72
C ILE A 14 -19.26 -21.30 4.38
N PHE A 15 -18.23 -21.35 5.22
CA PHE A 15 -17.92 -22.46 6.09
C PHE A 15 -17.71 -21.92 7.50
N GLY A 16 -18.47 -22.43 8.47
CA GLY A 16 -18.45 -21.91 9.82
C GLY A 16 -18.84 -22.96 10.85
N GLN A 17 -18.24 -22.85 12.03
CA GLN A 17 -18.56 -23.63 13.21
C GLN A 17 -18.50 -22.71 14.42
N LEU A 18 -19.56 -22.71 15.22
CA LEU A 18 -19.64 -22.05 16.52
C LEU A 18 -19.64 -23.13 17.60
N GLU A 19 -18.66 -23.07 18.49
CA GLU A 19 -18.57 -23.95 19.66
C GLU A 19 -18.97 -23.17 20.91
N VAL A 20 -19.96 -23.68 21.63
CA VAL A 20 -20.46 -23.08 22.87
C VAL A 20 -20.19 -24.03 24.01
N THR A 21 -19.47 -23.55 25.01
CA THR A 21 -19.30 -24.24 26.30
C THR A 21 -20.09 -23.49 27.35
N THR A 22 -21.09 -24.14 27.93
CA THR A 22 -21.93 -23.56 28.98
C THR A 22 -21.22 -23.59 30.34
N THR A 23 -21.74 -22.85 31.31
CA THR A 23 -21.14 -22.74 32.65
C THR A 23 -21.17 -24.05 33.45
N ASP A 24 -22.05 -24.98 33.11
CA ASP A 24 -22.11 -26.34 33.66
C ASP A 24 -21.26 -27.36 32.87
N GLY A 25 -20.49 -26.91 31.87
CA GLY A 25 -19.53 -27.73 31.13
C GLY A 25 -20.13 -28.49 29.93
N HIS A 26 -21.38 -28.21 29.55
CA HIS A 26 -21.96 -28.80 28.34
C HIS A 26 -21.41 -28.14 27.07
N HIS A 27 -21.08 -28.95 26.06
CA HIS A 27 -20.57 -28.49 24.77
C HIS A 27 -21.65 -28.61 23.69
N VAL A 28 -21.90 -27.54 22.95
CA VAL A 28 -22.81 -27.51 21.78
C VAL A 28 -22.05 -26.95 20.59
N SER A 29 -22.16 -27.59 19.43
CA SER A 29 -21.61 -27.09 18.17
C SER A 29 -22.74 -26.75 17.18
N TYR A 30 -22.68 -25.56 16.61
CA TYR A 30 -23.52 -25.15 15.48
C TYR A 30 -22.64 -25.03 14.24
N GLN A 31 -23.02 -25.67 13.14
CA GLN A 31 -22.22 -25.69 11.91
C GLN A 31 -23.04 -25.15 10.74
N THR A 32 -22.34 -24.70 9.69
CA THR A 32 -22.96 -24.42 8.39
C THR A 32 -23.44 -25.72 7.75
N ASP A 33 -24.74 -25.82 7.47
CA ASP A 33 -25.38 -26.98 6.86
C ASP A 33 -26.57 -26.56 5.96
N ASN A 34 -27.38 -27.52 5.52
CA ASN A 34 -28.54 -27.26 4.65
C ASN A 34 -29.76 -26.64 5.37
N THR A 35 -29.71 -26.49 6.70
CA THR A 35 -30.78 -25.83 7.47
C THR A 35 -30.70 -24.31 7.40
N TRP A 36 -29.52 -23.78 7.04
CA TRP A 36 -29.29 -22.35 6.85
C TRP A 36 -30.15 -21.78 5.72
N LYS A 37 -30.40 -20.48 5.81
CA LYS A 37 -31.06 -19.68 4.79
C LYS A 37 -30.13 -18.57 4.32
N ALA A 38 -30.31 -18.14 3.07
CA ALA A 38 -29.56 -17.01 2.51
C ALA A 38 -30.50 -16.08 1.76
N GLY A 39 -30.23 -14.78 1.78
CA GLY A 39 -31.01 -13.76 1.08
C GLY A 39 -30.19 -12.50 0.86
N THR A 40 -30.46 -11.78 -0.23
CA THR A 40 -29.72 -10.55 -0.56
C THR A 40 -29.98 -9.47 0.49
N GLY A 41 -28.91 -8.84 0.97
CA GLY A 41 -28.94 -7.70 1.87
C GLY A 41 -28.87 -6.36 1.12
N HIS A 42 -28.33 -5.34 1.77
CA HIS A 42 -28.10 -4.03 1.14
C HIS A 42 -26.94 -4.05 0.15
N ILE A 43 -25.98 -4.97 0.26
CA ILE A 43 -24.90 -5.11 -0.72
C ILE A 43 -25.42 -5.93 -1.91
N LEU A 44 -25.56 -5.29 -3.06
CA LEU A 44 -26.15 -5.88 -4.27
C LEU A 44 -25.09 -6.57 -5.14
N SER A 45 -23.91 -5.97 -5.24
CA SER A 45 -22.72 -6.57 -5.84
C SER A 45 -21.47 -5.85 -5.32
N SER A 46 -20.36 -6.55 -5.30
CA SER A 46 -19.06 -5.98 -4.91
C SER A 46 -17.95 -6.64 -5.71
N ASP A 47 -17.02 -5.83 -6.20
CA ASP A 47 -15.83 -6.24 -6.92
C ASP A 47 -14.64 -5.43 -6.41
N PRO A 48 -13.51 -6.07 -6.02
CA PRO A 48 -12.35 -5.36 -5.48
C PRO A 48 -11.74 -4.29 -6.40
N LYS A 49 -12.05 -4.32 -7.70
CA LYS A 49 -11.51 -3.42 -8.71
C LYS A 49 -12.55 -2.42 -9.23
N PHE A 50 -13.78 -2.88 -9.45
CA PHE A 50 -14.83 -2.06 -10.05
C PHE A 50 -15.72 -1.36 -9.02
N GLY A 51 -15.75 -1.88 -7.79
CA GLY A 51 -16.38 -1.27 -6.64
C GLY A 51 -17.67 -1.94 -6.17
N GLU A 52 -18.38 -1.26 -5.28
CA GLU A 52 -19.52 -1.80 -4.55
C GLU A 52 -20.83 -1.08 -4.89
N HIS A 53 -21.87 -1.88 -5.14
CA HIS A 53 -23.21 -1.41 -5.39
C HIS A 53 -24.08 -1.71 -4.17
N VAL A 54 -24.57 -0.67 -3.52
CA VAL A 54 -25.35 -0.78 -2.27
C VAL A 54 -26.76 -0.24 -2.48
N GLY A 55 -27.76 -1.00 -2.08
CA GLY A 55 -29.16 -0.59 -1.98
C GLY A 55 -29.62 -0.46 -0.54
N LEU A 56 -29.74 0.78 -0.05
CA LEU A 56 -30.12 1.07 1.34
C LEU A 56 -31.61 0.85 1.64
N LEU A 57 -32.39 0.39 0.66
CA LEU A 57 -33.79 0.02 0.80
C LEU A 57 -34.04 -1.15 1.77
N ILE A 58 -32.99 -1.93 2.09
CA ILE A 58 -33.04 -3.03 3.06
C ILE A 58 -32.07 -2.72 4.19
N SER A 59 -32.57 -2.27 5.34
CA SER A 59 -31.71 -2.04 6.50
C SER A 59 -31.19 -3.36 7.08
N SER A 60 -30.04 -3.34 7.76
CA SER A 60 -29.49 -4.53 8.43
C SER A 60 -30.46 -5.10 9.47
N ALA A 61 -31.21 -4.25 10.16
CA ALA A 61 -32.25 -4.68 11.10
C ALA A 61 -33.43 -5.36 10.38
N ALA A 62 -33.86 -4.83 9.24
CA ALA A 62 -34.92 -5.45 8.43
C ALA A 62 -34.47 -6.79 7.82
N TRP A 63 -33.18 -6.92 7.48
CA TRP A 63 -32.61 -8.18 7.03
C TRP A 63 -32.52 -9.20 8.18
N LEU A 64 -31.91 -8.84 9.31
CA LEU A 64 -31.73 -9.71 10.49
C LEU A 64 -33.07 -10.10 11.17
N GLY A 65 -34.06 -9.20 11.16
CA GLY A 65 -35.32 -9.38 11.87
C GLY A 65 -36.26 -10.41 11.26
N GLY A 66 -36.00 -10.87 10.03
CA GLY A 66 -36.70 -11.97 9.37
C GLY A 66 -38.22 -11.74 9.20
N ALA A 67 -38.68 -11.48 7.97
CA ALA A 67 -40.00 -11.97 7.61
C ALA A 67 -39.99 -13.49 7.84
N GLU A 68 -40.90 -14.00 8.69
CA GLU A 68 -40.99 -15.41 9.04
C GLU A 68 -40.83 -16.30 7.80
N ALA A 69 -39.97 -17.31 7.91
CA ALA A 69 -39.75 -18.30 6.86
C ALA A 69 -41.10 -18.96 6.51
N GLY A 70 -41.55 -18.82 5.26
CA GLY A 70 -42.82 -19.38 4.78
C GLY A 70 -43.90 -18.37 4.41
N THR A 71 -43.67 -17.07 4.56
CA THR A 71 -44.54 -16.03 3.98
C THR A 71 -44.16 -15.77 2.51
N GLU A 72 -45.14 -15.44 1.66
CA GLU A 72 -44.94 -15.16 0.22
C GLU A 72 -43.93 -14.02 -0.07
N ASN A 73 -43.54 -13.25 0.95
CA ASN A 73 -42.58 -12.14 0.88
C ASN A 73 -41.21 -12.43 1.54
N SER A 74 -40.89 -13.70 1.86
CA SER A 74 -39.60 -14.02 2.48
C SER A 74 -38.45 -13.82 1.49
N ARG A 75 -37.50 -12.93 1.83
CA ARG A 75 -36.26 -12.68 1.05
C ARG A 75 -35.24 -13.84 1.16
N TRP A 76 -35.57 -14.85 1.95
CA TRP A 76 -34.70 -15.94 2.35
C TRP A 76 -34.98 -17.19 1.51
N GLY A 77 -33.98 -17.64 0.77
CA GLY A 77 -33.97 -18.91 0.06
C GLY A 77 -33.25 -20.01 0.86
N THR A 78 -33.42 -21.25 0.42
CA THR A 78 -32.63 -22.40 0.89
C THR A 78 -31.21 -22.33 0.35
N VAL A 79 -30.24 -22.78 1.13
CA VAL A 79 -28.85 -22.93 0.69
C VAL A 79 -28.59 -24.32 0.10
N ASN A 80 -27.58 -24.43 -0.76
CA ASN A 80 -27.06 -25.72 -1.25
C ASN A 80 -25.74 -26.02 -0.54
N VAL A 81 -25.57 -27.26 -0.08
CA VAL A 81 -24.29 -27.71 0.50
C VAL A 81 -23.32 -28.03 -0.63
N MET A 82 -22.18 -27.35 -0.61
CA MET A 82 -21.07 -27.62 -1.53
C MET A 82 -20.12 -28.64 -0.91
N LEU A 83 -19.59 -29.55 -1.74
CA LEU A 83 -18.47 -30.39 -1.31
C LEU A 83 -17.29 -29.48 -1.01
N LEU A 84 -16.73 -29.60 0.19
CA LEU A 84 -15.51 -28.89 0.55
C LEU A 84 -14.44 -29.31 -0.47
N PRO A 85 -13.82 -28.36 -1.20
CA PRO A 85 -12.72 -28.70 -2.08
C PRO A 85 -11.60 -29.33 -1.24
N SER A 86 -10.74 -30.13 -1.87
CA SER A 86 -9.59 -30.75 -1.18
C SER A 86 -8.56 -29.69 -0.81
N VAL A 87 -8.85 -28.89 0.21
CA VAL A 87 -8.05 -27.78 0.72
C VAL A 87 -7.71 -28.03 2.18
N LYS A 88 -6.49 -27.65 2.56
CA LYS A 88 -6.08 -27.67 3.96
C LYS A 88 -6.50 -26.35 4.60
N LEU A 89 -7.45 -26.41 5.54
CA LEU A 89 -7.77 -25.25 6.37
C LEU A 89 -6.62 -24.97 7.32
N VAL A 90 -6.23 -23.70 7.42
CA VAL A 90 -5.10 -23.25 8.23
C VAL A 90 -5.57 -22.05 9.03
N ALA A 91 -5.18 -21.99 10.31
CA ALA A 91 -5.46 -20.82 11.12
C ALA A 91 -4.74 -19.60 10.51
N GLU A 92 -5.46 -18.47 10.44
CA GLU A 92 -4.90 -17.23 9.95
C GLU A 92 -3.77 -16.78 10.89
N SER A 93 -2.63 -16.42 10.32
CA SER A 93 -1.43 -16.05 11.08
C SER A 93 -1.11 -14.56 10.98
N VAL A 94 -1.85 -13.80 10.18
CA VAL A 94 -1.71 -12.34 10.07
C VAL A 94 -2.82 -11.62 10.81
N GLU A 95 -2.54 -10.38 11.21
CA GLU A 95 -3.58 -9.49 11.73
C GLU A 95 -4.63 -9.22 10.65
N ARG A 96 -5.88 -9.06 11.08
CA ARG A 96 -6.96 -8.71 10.16
C ARG A 96 -6.77 -7.29 9.67
N VAL A 97 -7.13 -7.04 8.41
CA VAL A 97 -7.31 -5.67 7.93
C VAL A 97 -8.40 -5.02 8.77
N GLN A 98 -8.07 -3.88 9.36
CA GLN A 98 -8.94 -3.11 10.24
C GLN A 98 -8.75 -1.62 9.95
N SER A 99 -9.75 -0.84 10.29
CA SER A 99 -9.65 0.61 10.35
C SER A 99 -8.67 1.03 11.44
N ILE A 100 -7.57 1.68 11.05
CA ILE A 100 -6.56 2.18 11.99
C ILE A 100 -6.62 3.70 12.19
N LYS A 101 -7.22 4.43 11.25
CA LYS A 101 -7.34 5.89 11.28
C LYS A 101 -8.53 6.34 10.45
N ARG A 102 -9.19 7.42 10.90
CA ARG A 102 -10.20 8.16 10.14
C ARG A 102 -9.63 9.46 9.62
N LEU A 103 -9.75 9.69 8.31
CA LEU A 103 -9.40 10.96 7.66
C LEU A 103 -10.66 11.73 7.31
N PRO A 104 -10.86 12.95 7.84
CA PRO A 104 -12.00 13.78 7.47
C PRO A 104 -11.79 14.43 6.10
N ALA A 105 -12.89 14.76 5.42
CA ALA A 105 -12.85 15.63 4.25
C ALA A 105 -12.24 17.00 4.63
N LYS A 106 -11.31 17.48 3.81
CA LYS A 106 -10.62 18.76 4.03
C LYS A 106 -11.19 19.88 3.19
N ILE A 107 -11.43 19.62 1.92
CA ILE A 107 -11.96 20.60 0.97
C ILE A 107 -13.04 19.92 0.13
N VAL A 108 -14.12 20.65 -0.13
CA VAL A 108 -15.08 20.29 -1.18
C VAL A 108 -15.05 21.39 -2.22
N SER A 109 -14.83 21.01 -3.48
CA SER A 109 -14.80 21.93 -4.62
C SER A 109 -15.71 21.46 -5.74
N GLY A 110 -16.15 22.40 -6.57
CA GLY A 110 -16.83 22.09 -7.83
C GLY A 110 -15.82 21.78 -8.92
N ALA A 111 -16.04 20.71 -9.67
CA ALA A 111 -15.34 20.42 -10.91
C ALA A 111 -15.98 21.18 -12.09
N PRO A 112 -15.24 21.45 -13.18
CA PRO A 112 -15.81 22.08 -14.39
C PRO A 112 -17.03 21.35 -14.97
N SER A 113 -17.11 20.04 -14.79
CA SER A 113 -18.23 19.18 -15.18
C SER A 113 -19.50 19.40 -14.34
N GLY A 114 -19.45 20.22 -13.29
CA GLY A 114 -20.55 20.47 -12.34
C GLY A 114 -20.65 19.42 -11.22
N LYS A 115 -19.75 18.44 -11.20
CA LYS A 115 -19.64 17.47 -10.11
C LYS A 115 -18.91 18.06 -8.91
N GLN A 116 -18.98 17.39 -7.78
CA GLN A 116 -18.28 17.83 -6.56
C GLN A 116 -17.12 16.89 -6.26
N ILE A 117 -15.98 17.47 -5.92
CA ILE A 117 -14.76 16.76 -5.54
C ILE A 117 -14.51 16.97 -4.05
N VAL A 118 -14.35 15.88 -3.32
CA VAL A 118 -13.91 15.85 -1.94
C VAL A 118 -12.40 15.57 -1.93
N ASP A 119 -11.60 16.52 -1.46
CA ASP A 119 -10.16 16.36 -1.20
C ASP A 119 -9.93 16.03 0.28
N LEU A 120 -9.12 15.01 0.51
CA LEU A 120 -8.79 14.44 1.80
C LEU A 120 -7.41 14.86 2.30
N ASP A 121 -6.66 15.62 1.48
CA ASP A 121 -5.31 16.13 1.77
C ASP A 121 -4.26 15.03 1.93
N GLN A 122 -4.64 13.75 1.81
CA GLN A 122 -3.77 12.60 1.92
C GLN A 122 -4.22 11.52 0.93
N ASN A 123 -3.29 11.03 0.11
CA ASN A 123 -3.50 9.81 -0.68
C ASN A 123 -3.27 8.57 0.22
N PHE A 124 -4.18 7.61 0.24
CA PHE A 124 -4.10 6.45 1.13
C PHE A 124 -4.88 5.26 0.56
N ALA A 125 -4.66 4.08 1.13
CA ALA A 125 -5.44 2.88 0.83
C ALA A 125 -6.55 2.70 1.87
N GLY A 126 -7.80 2.62 1.45
CA GLY A 126 -8.94 2.55 2.35
C GLY A 126 -10.30 2.49 1.66
N TRP A 127 -11.35 2.81 2.42
CA TRP A 127 -12.72 2.90 1.90
C TRP A 127 -13.49 4.06 2.51
N VAL A 128 -14.67 4.34 1.95
CA VAL A 128 -15.51 5.47 2.36
C VAL A 128 -16.69 5.03 3.21
N LYS A 129 -16.87 5.73 4.33
CA LYS A 129 -18.14 5.83 5.04
C LYS A 129 -18.63 7.27 4.93
N ILE A 130 -19.78 7.48 4.30
CA ILE A 130 -20.30 8.80 3.95
C ILE A 130 -21.77 8.91 4.33
N LYS A 131 -22.17 10.09 4.80
CA LYS A 131 -23.56 10.42 5.09
C LYS A 131 -24.20 11.02 3.84
N LEU A 132 -25.24 10.39 3.34
CA LEU A 132 -25.95 10.81 2.14
C LEU A 132 -27.40 11.17 2.48
N ARG A 133 -27.96 12.14 1.76
CA ARG A 133 -29.37 12.53 1.86
C ARG A 133 -30.02 12.58 0.49
N GLY A 134 -31.30 12.25 0.43
CA GLY A 134 -32.08 12.35 -0.80
C GLY A 134 -33.38 11.57 -0.75
N SER A 135 -34.09 11.56 -1.88
CA SER A 135 -35.30 10.75 -2.06
C SER A 135 -34.95 9.29 -2.32
N SER A 136 -35.79 8.39 -1.83
CA SER A 136 -35.71 6.96 -2.06
C SER A 136 -35.60 6.63 -3.54
N GLY A 137 -34.69 5.71 -3.88
CA GLY A 137 -34.44 5.33 -5.27
C GLY A 137 -33.50 6.28 -6.04
N THR A 138 -33.08 7.40 -5.44
CA THR A 138 -32.00 8.22 -6.00
C THR A 138 -30.70 7.43 -6.01
N ARG A 139 -29.99 7.47 -7.14
CA ARG A 139 -28.69 6.81 -7.31
C ARG A 139 -27.56 7.81 -7.19
N ILE A 140 -26.69 7.59 -6.21
CA ILE A 140 -25.46 8.37 -6.00
C ILE A 140 -24.26 7.55 -6.47
N LEU A 141 -23.35 8.19 -7.20
CA LEU A 141 -22.08 7.59 -7.61
C LEU A 141 -20.93 8.27 -6.85
N LEU A 142 -19.99 7.46 -6.38
CA LEU A 142 -18.77 7.89 -5.70
C LEU A 142 -17.58 7.33 -6.49
N THR A 143 -16.80 8.18 -7.15
CA THR A 143 -15.65 7.76 -7.96
C THR A 143 -14.35 8.13 -7.24
N TYR A 144 -13.42 7.17 -7.12
CA TYR A 144 -12.20 7.30 -6.32
C TYR A 144 -10.97 7.43 -7.21
N ASN A 145 -10.06 8.35 -6.86
CA ASN A 145 -8.74 8.37 -7.50
C ASN A 145 -7.67 9.17 -6.74
N GLU A 146 -6.42 9.01 -7.18
CA GLU A 146 -5.24 9.62 -6.52
C GLU A 146 -4.99 11.08 -6.91
N VAL A 147 -5.37 11.51 -8.11
CA VAL A 147 -4.99 12.82 -8.68
C VAL A 147 -6.12 13.49 -9.48
N LEU A 148 -6.00 14.80 -9.62
CA LEU A 148 -6.85 15.64 -10.48
C LEU A 148 -6.12 16.00 -11.79
N THR A 149 -6.90 16.30 -12.83
CA THR A 149 -6.40 16.93 -14.04
C THR A 149 -6.04 18.39 -13.75
N LYS A 150 -5.34 19.04 -14.69
CA LYS A 150 -5.01 20.48 -14.60
C LYS A 150 -6.24 21.39 -14.48
N ASP A 151 -7.36 20.94 -15.03
CA ASP A 151 -8.61 21.71 -15.03
C ASP A 151 -9.45 21.45 -13.76
N GLY A 152 -8.99 20.57 -12.87
CA GLY A 152 -9.67 20.23 -11.62
C GLY A 152 -10.71 19.12 -11.72
N GLU A 153 -10.64 18.28 -12.77
CA GLU A 153 -11.46 17.06 -12.89
C GLU A 153 -10.77 15.87 -12.24
N LEU A 154 -11.52 14.85 -11.81
CA LEU A 154 -10.92 13.59 -11.34
C LEU A 154 -10.25 12.83 -12.51
N ASP A 155 -8.93 12.61 -12.45
CA ASP A 155 -8.17 12.07 -13.60
C ASP A 155 -8.15 10.53 -13.65
N THR A 156 -9.21 9.90 -14.13
CA THR A 156 -9.27 8.43 -14.24
C THR A 156 -8.52 7.85 -15.46
N SER A 157 -7.82 8.69 -16.25
CA SER A 157 -7.33 8.30 -17.58
C SER A 157 -6.11 7.36 -17.57
N TYR A 158 -5.34 7.37 -16.48
CA TYR A 158 -4.06 6.65 -16.35
C TYR A 158 -4.17 5.28 -15.69
N ILE A 159 -5.38 4.86 -15.33
CA ILE A 159 -5.62 3.55 -14.72
C ILE A 159 -5.41 2.46 -15.79
N CYS A 160 -4.22 1.84 -15.77
CA CYS A 160 -3.81 0.68 -16.58
C CYS A 160 -3.97 0.83 -18.13
N PRO A 161 -3.22 1.73 -18.80
CA PRO A 161 -3.14 1.76 -20.27
C PRO A 161 -2.54 0.43 -20.78
N PRO A 162 -3.05 -0.19 -21.87
CA PRO A 162 -4.00 0.33 -22.86
C PRO A 162 -5.49 0.03 -22.58
N LEU A 163 -5.84 -0.55 -21.43
CA LEU A 163 -7.20 -0.95 -21.14
C LEU A 163 -7.92 0.19 -20.41
N LYS A 164 -8.90 0.82 -21.08
CA LYS A 164 -9.87 1.67 -20.40
C LYS A 164 -10.73 0.79 -19.50
N LEU A 165 -10.29 0.59 -18.26
CA LEU A 165 -11.08 -0.05 -17.23
C LEU A 165 -12.10 0.96 -16.70
N SER A 166 -13.26 0.45 -16.25
CA SER A 166 -14.17 1.27 -15.47
C SER A 166 -13.42 1.84 -14.26
N PRO A 167 -13.67 3.10 -13.89
CA PRO A 167 -13.04 3.68 -12.72
C PRO A 167 -13.47 2.93 -11.45
N GLN A 168 -12.66 3.05 -10.40
CA GLN A 168 -13.03 2.59 -9.06
C GLN A 168 -14.24 3.41 -8.61
N GLN A 169 -15.43 2.79 -8.56
CA GLN A 169 -16.67 3.53 -8.33
C GLN A 169 -17.69 2.74 -7.50
N ASP A 170 -18.18 3.37 -6.44
CA ASP A 170 -19.33 2.88 -5.69
C ASP A 170 -20.63 3.50 -6.22
N SER A 171 -21.73 2.76 -6.05
CA SER A 171 -23.07 3.22 -6.39
C SER A 171 -24.02 2.94 -5.25
N VAL A 172 -24.65 3.98 -4.72
CA VAL A 172 -25.58 3.89 -3.59
C VAL A 172 -26.99 4.24 -4.06
N LEU A 173 -27.95 3.34 -3.85
CA LEU A 173 -29.37 3.60 -3.99
C LEU A 173 -29.94 4.00 -2.62
N LEU A 174 -30.41 5.24 -2.52
CA LEU A 174 -30.83 5.83 -1.26
C LEU A 174 -32.19 5.31 -0.78
N LEU A 175 -32.37 5.36 0.55
CA LEU A 175 -33.66 5.42 1.23
C LEU A 175 -34.07 6.89 1.39
N ASP A 176 -35.35 7.17 1.65
CA ASP A 176 -35.79 8.52 1.99
C ASP A 176 -35.08 9.07 3.23
N GLY A 177 -34.64 10.32 3.13
CA GLY A 177 -34.00 11.04 4.22
C GLY A 177 -32.49 10.85 4.23
N GLU A 178 -31.94 10.68 5.42
CA GLU A 178 -30.49 10.62 5.64
C GLU A 178 -30.05 9.20 5.95
N SER A 179 -28.96 8.73 5.34
CA SER A 179 -28.44 7.39 5.56
C SER A 179 -26.92 7.34 5.42
N TRP A 180 -26.30 6.47 6.23
CA TRP A 180 -24.89 6.12 6.10
C TRP A 180 -24.71 5.09 4.99
N ALA A 181 -23.82 5.38 4.06
CA ALA A 181 -23.29 4.41 3.11
C ALA A 181 -21.85 4.08 3.50
N GLU A 182 -21.51 2.80 3.49
CA GLU A 182 -20.18 2.30 3.82
C GLU A 182 -19.87 1.11 2.94
N THR A 183 -18.67 1.09 2.38
CA THR A 183 -18.14 0.03 1.55
C THR A 183 -17.62 -1.12 2.43
N TRP A 184 -17.89 -2.39 2.08
CA TRP A 184 -17.51 -3.54 2.92
C TRP A 184 -16.50 -4.49 2.29
N PHE A 185 -16.60 -4.79 0.99
CA PHE A 185 -15.81 -5.85 0.36
C PHE A 185 -14.78 -5.36 -0.65
N THR A 186 -14.47 -4.07 -0.64
CA THR A 186 -13.47 -3.46 -1.52
C THR A 186 -12.69 -2.34 -0.81
N VAL A 187 -11.49 -2.08 -1.31
CA VAL A 187 -10.52 -1.10 -0.81
C VAL A 187 -9.90 -0.40 -2.01
N TYR A 188 -9.73 0.92 -1.91
CA TYR A 188 -9.25 1.80 -2.98
C TYR A 188 -7.98 2.53 -2.56
N GLY A 189 -7.13 2.87 -3.53
CA GLY A 189 -6.07 3.87 -3.36
C GLY A 189 -6.54 5.23 -3.89
N PHE A 190 -6.71 6.22 -3.01
CA PHE A 190 -7.25 7.53 -3.41
C PHE A 190 -6.91 8.66 -2.44
N ARG A 191 -6.93 9.88 -2.98
CA ARG A 191 -6.98 11.15 -2.24
C ARG A 191 -8.29 11.89 -2.49
N TYR A 192 -8.89 11.70 -3.66
CA TYR A 192 -10.05 12.44 -4.11
C TYR A 192 -11.26 11.51 -4.28
N VAL A 193 -12.43 12.01 -3.89
CA VAL A 193 -13.73 11.37 -4.16
C VAL A 193 -14.59 12.32 -4.97
N GLU A 194 -14.95 11.93 -6.18
CA GLU A 194 -15.94 12.63 -6.99
C GLU A 194 -17.35 12.11 -6.65
N THR A 195 -18.29 13.01 -6.43
CA THR A 195 -19.69 12.67 -6.17
C THR A 195 -20.60 13.11 -7.33
N GLN A 196 -21.54 12.24 -7.70
CA GLN A 196 -22.55 12.50 -8.73
C GLN A 196 -23.93 12.03 -8.28
N GLY A 197 -24.96 12.80 -8.62
CA GLY A 197 -26.37 12.48 -8.31
C GLY A 197 -26.91 13.16 -7.04
N LEU A 198 -26.09 13.94 -6.34
CA LEU A 198 -26.53 14.74 -5.20
C LEU A 198 -27.29 15.98 -5.70
N ASP A 199 -28.40 16.31 -5.04
CA ASP A 199 -29.17 17.54 -5.23
C ASP A 199 -28.76 18.66 -4.25
N TYR A 200 -27.67 18.44 -3.51
CA TYR A 200 -27.13 19.34 -2.51
C TYR A 200 -25.60 19.41 -2.59
N ASN A 201 -25.04 20.47 -2.02
CA ASN A 201 -23.59 20.60 -1.87
C ASN A 201 -23.12 19.81 -0.65
N ILE A 202 -22.22 18.85 -0.85
CA ILE A 202 -21.60 18.12 0.25
C ILE A 202 -20.69 19.07 1.04
N SER A 203 -20.73 18.95 2.36
CA SER A 203 -19.85 19.68 3.28
C SER A 203 -18.75 18.77 3.81
N THR A 204 -17.70 19.36 4.37
CA THR A 204 -16.65 18.61 5.06
C THR A 204 -17.15 17.96 6.36
N GLU A 205 -18.29 18.43 6.90
CA GLU A 205 -18.95 17.91 8.10
C GLU A 205 -19.90 16.73 7.81
N ASP A 206 -20.40 16.62 6.57
CA ASP A 206 -21.10 15.45 6.05
C ASP A 206 -20.10 14.30 6.05
N SER A 207 -20.10 13.55 7.15
CA SER A 207 -18.84 13.03 7.69
C SER A 207 -18.31 11.92 6.81
N VAL A 208 -17.37 12.26 5.94
CA VAL A 208 -16.60 11.28 5.18
C VAL A 208 -15.61 10.66 6.16
N GLN A 209 -15.98 9.54 6.78
CA GLN A 209 -15.09 8.77 7.64
C GLN A 209 -14.41 7.73 6.78
N LEU A 210 -13.09 7.85 6.69
CA LEU A 210 -12.31 7.04 5.77
C LEU A 210 -11.40 6.12 6.52
N GLU A 211 -11.54 4.83 6.28
CA GLU A 211 -10.84 3.81 7.05
C GLU A 211 -9.71 3.25 6.21
N SER A 212 -8.47 3.32 6.71
CA SER A 212 -7.31 2.81 5.98
C SER A 212 -7.07 1.33 6.26
N GLY A 213 -6.97 0.50 5.21
CA GLY A 213 -6.63 -0.92 5.29
C GLY A 213 -5.32 -1.22 4.56
N GLN A 214 -4.40 -1.96 5.19
CA GLN A 214 -3.15 -2.35 4.54
C GLN A 214 -3.38 -3.44 3.50
N ALA A 215 -2.96 -3.20 2.25
CA ALA A 215 -2.74 -4.25 1.28
C ALA A 215 -1.58 -3.89 0.35
N GLY A 216 -0.61 -4.80 0.21
CA GLY A 216 0.42 -4.75 -0.84
C GLY A 216 1.01 -6.13 -1.06
N ARG A 217 0.97 -6.63 -2.30
CA ARG A 217 1.65 -7.85 -2.75
C ARG A 217 2.37 -7.55 -4.07
N GLY A 218 3.64 -7.96 -4.19
CA GLY A 218 4.49 -7.75 -5.36
C GLY A 218 5.88 -7.22 -4.99
N ASP A 219 5.97 -5.94 -4.62
CA ASP A 219 7.24 -5.24 -4.34
C ASP A 219 7.79 -5.48 -2.92
N LEU A 220 7.23 -6.49 -2.26
CA LEU A 220 7.57 -6.87 -0.89
C LEU A 220 9.06 -7.23 -0.76
N GLN A 221 9.70 -7.82 -1.78
CA GLN A 221 11.14 -8.12 -1.74
C GLN A 221 12.00 -6.86 -1.58
N ILE A 222 11.57 -5.75 -2.20
CA ILE A 222 12.31 -4.49 -2.30
C ILE A 222 12.07 -3.62 -1.07
N PHE A 223 10.85 -3.63 -0.55
CA PHE A 223 10.45 -2.76 0.57
C PHE A 223 10.38 -3.49 1.92
N SER A 224 10.51 -4.82 1.94
CA SER A 224 10.44 -5.61 3.18
C SER A 224 11.37 -5.10 4.26
N ALA A 225 12.63 -4.82 3.92
CA ALA A 225 13.59 -4.27 4.87
C ALA A 225 13.10 -2.92 5.44
N THR A 226 12.59 -2.02 4.59
CA THR A 226 12.11 -0.70 5.04
C THR A 226 10.86 -0.82 5.89
N THR A 227 9.90 -1.66 5.51
CA THR A 227 8.69 -1.89 6.33
C THR A 227 9.03 -2.57 7.66
N THR A 228 9.89 -3.59 7.64
CA THR A 228 10.35 -4.34 8.83
C THR A 228 11.20 -3.48 9.76
N THR A 229 11.94 -2.52 9.21
CA THR A 229 12.88 -1.67 9.95
C THR A 229 12.22 -0.37 10.42
N MET A 230 11.21 0.17 9.73
CA MET A 230 10.73 1.52 10.05
C MET A 230 9.32 1.61 10.63
N PHE A 231 8.36 0.82 10.18
CA PHE A 231 6.95 1.21 10.38
C PHE A 231 6.10 0.22 11.18
N LEU A 232 6.29 -1.10 11.03
CA LEU A 232 5.39 -2.09 11.62
C LEU A 232 6.09 -3.44 11.94
N ASP A 233 5.51 -4.22 12.86
CA ASP A 233 5.85 -5.65 12.99
C ASP A 233 5.21 -6.45 11.85
N CYS A 234 6.00 -6.67 10.80
CA CYS A 234 5.56 -7.41 9.62
C CYS A 234 5.96 -8.90 9.66
N GLN A 235 6.47 -9.43 10.79
CA GLN A 235 6.97 -10.83 10.86
C GLN A 235 5.92 -11.85 10.45
N SER A 236 4.71 -11.69 10.99
CA SER A 236 3.56 -12.54 10.68
C SER A 236 3.16 -12.45 9.21
N LEU A 237 3.15 -11.24 8.65
CA LEU A 237 2.84 -10.99 7.24
C LEU A 237 3.87 -11.66 6.31
N PHE A 238 5.17 -11.50 6.56
CA PHE A 238 6.21 -12.15 5.74
C PHE A 238 6.18 -13.67 5.86
N ARG A 239 5.94 -14.23 7.06
CA ARG A 239 5.79 -15.69 7.21
C ARG A 239 4.60 -16.21 6.42
N HIS A 240 3.47 -15.52 6.46
CA HIS A 240 2.30 -15.86 5.65
C HIS A 240 2.64 -15.78 4.15
N PHE A 241 3.28 -14.70 3.70
CA PHE A 241 3.67 -14.54 2.29
C PHE A 241 4.65 -15.63 1.83
N LEU A 242 5.70 -15.92 2.60
CA LEU A 242 6.69 -16.96 2.29
C LEU A 242 6.07 -18.36 2.28
N ARG A 243 5.06 -18.60 3.12
CA ARG A 243 4.28 -19.84 3.08
C ARG A 243 3.51 -19.95 1.76
N SER A 244 2.81 -18.89 1.34
CA SER A 244 2.12 -18.86 0.04
C SER A 244 3.09 -19.05 -1.12
N LEU A 245 4.24 -18.38 -1.08
CA LEU A 245 5.32 -18.54 -2.06
C LEU A 245 5.82 -19.99 -2.13
N SER A 246 5.99 -20.65 -0.98
CA SER A 246 6.42 -22.05 -0.93
C SER A 246 5.40 -23.03 -1.52
N VAL A 247 4.10 -22.72 -1.37
CA VAL A 247 3.00 -23.52 -1.92
C VAL A 247 2.91 -23.34 -3.44
N GLU A 248 3.21 -22.14 -3.94
CA GLU A 248 3.07 -21.79 -5.36
C GLU A 248 4.36 -21.92 -6.17
N ARG A 249 5.43 -22.45 -5.55
CA ARG A 249 6.65 -22.84 -6.24
C ARG A 249 6.31 -23.81 -7.37
N LEU A 250 6.79 -23.52 -8.57
CA LEU A 250 6.57 -24.36 -9.74
C LEU A 250 7.34 -25.68 -9.61
N SER A 251 6.92 -26.71 -10.36
CA SER A 251 7.51 -28.06 -10.29
C SER A 251 8.98 -28.11 -10.68
N ASP A 252 9.45 -27.16 -11.50
CA ASP A 252 10.86 -26.97 -11.86
C ASP A 252 11.68 -26.24 -10.78
N GLY A 253 11.01 -25.85 -9.69
CA GLY A 253 11.61 -25.18 -8.56
C GLY A 253 11.67 -23.65 -8.66
N THR A 254 11.17 -23.04 -9.73
CA THR A 254 11.10 -21.58 -9.91
C THR A 254 9.94 -20.96 -9.12
N ILE A 255 10.03 -19.65 -8.87
CA ILE A 255 9.00 -18.88 -8.17
C ILE A 255 8.26 -18.00 -9.18
N PRO A 256 6.92 -18.01 -9.20
CA PRO A 256 6.14 -17.10 -10.04
C PRO A 256 6.41 -15.62 -9.72
N PRO A 257 6.26 -14.71 -10.70
CA PRO A 257 6.53 -13.28 -10.51
C PRO A 257 5.55 -12.58 -9.55
N TYR A 258 4.40 -13.19 -9.25
CA TYR A 258 3.39 -12.67 -8.33
C TYR A 258 2.95 -13.80 -7.40
N ILE A 259 2.61 -13.47 -6.15
CA ILE A 259 2.07 -14.41 -5.17
C ILE A 259 0.87 -13.73 -4.45
N PRO A 260 -0.36 -14.27 -4.55
CA PRO A 260 -0.71 -15.49 -5.26
C PRO A 260 -0.49 -15.35 -6.76
N SER A 261 0.09 -16.38 -7.39
CA SER A 261 0.49 -16.37 -8.81
C SER A 261 -0.70 -16.50 -9.73
N GLU A 262 -1.74 -17.12 -9.19
CA GLU A 262 -3.03 -17.39 -9.80
C GLU A 262 -2.95 -18.18 -11.14
N SER A 263 -1.77 -18.50 -11.67
CA SER A 263 -1.42 -18.92 -13.06
C SER A 263 -1.56 -17.84 -14.13
N SER A 264 -0.74 -16.78 -14.06
CA SER A 264 -0.35 -16.04 -15.28
C SER A 264 0.87 -16.72 -15.91
N VAL A 265 0.76 -17.10 -17.18
CA VAL A 265 1.95 -17.36 -18.00
C VAL A 265 2.56 -15.98 -18.27
N TYR A 266 3.82 -15.78 -17.86
CA TYR A 266 4.56 -14.58 -18.23
C TYR A 266 4.58 -14.47 -19.76
N SER A 267 3.80 -13.55 -20.32
CA SER A 267 3.73 -13.30 -21.77
C SER A 267 4.78 -12.29 -22.23
N GLY A 268 5.60 -11.77 -21.31
CA GLY A 268 6.81 -11.05 -21.68
C GLY A 268 7.82 -12.08 -22.15
N GLY A 269 8.38 -11.92 -23.35
CA GLY A 269 9.70 -12.50 -23.55
C GLY A 269 10.65 -11.81 -22.58
N LEU A 270 11.58 -12.54 -21.98
CA LEU A 270 12.89 -11.93 -21.73
C LEU A 270 13.34 -11.44 -23.11
N GLY A 271 13.21 -10.12 -23.34
CA GLY A 271 13.75 -9.51 -24.54
C GLY A 271 15.18 -9.99 -24.69
N SER A 272 15.54 -10.47 -25.89
CA SER A 272 16.77 -11.20 -26.18
C SER A 272 18.07 -10.40 -26.02
N ASN A 273 18.06 -9.31 -25.25
CA ASN A 273 19.20 -8.47 -24.96
C ASN A 273 19.44 -8.38 -23.45
N ILE A 274 19.94 -9.46 -22.86
CA ILE A 274 20.71 -9.36 -21.61
C ILE A 274 22.11 -8.89 -22.01
N ARG A 275 22.31 -7.56 -22.03
CA ARG A 275 23.66 -6.99 -21.93
C ARG A 275 23.80 -6.35 -20.56
N ILE A 276 24.79 -6.83 -19.81
CA ILE A 276 25.46 -6.04 -18.77
C ILE A 276 26.48 -5.16 -19.51
N GLY A 277 26.55 -3.87 -19.18
CA GLY A 277 27.65 -2.99 -19.60
C GLY A 277 27.24 -1.80 -20.44
N ILE A 278 26.03 -1.25 -20.25
CA ILE A 278 25.68 0.07 -20.80
C ILE A 278 26.13 1.23 -19.89
N ASP A 279 26.89 0.93 -18.83
CA ASP A 279 27.58 1.90 -17.97
C ASP A 279 26.60 2.84 -17.24
N LYS A 280 25.65 2.21 -16.54
CA LYS A 280 24.61 2.87 -15.74
C LYS A 280 24.80 2.63 -14.24
N GLN A 281 24.34 3.56 -13.40
CA GLN A 281 24.41 3.48 -11.94
C GLN A 281 23.90 2.11 -11.42
N ASP A 282 22.73 1.68 -11.92
CA ASP A 282 22.10 0.39 -11.64
C ASP A 282 23.02 -0.84 -11.73
N GLU A 283 23.89 -0.88 -12.74
CA GLU A 283 24.76 -2.02 -12.98
C GLU A 283 25.81 -2.12 -11.87
N TYR A 284 26.48 -1.01 -11.56
CA TYR A 284 27.49 -0.92 -10.51
C TYR A 284 26.91 -1.20 -9.13
N VAL A 285 25.74 -0.62 -8.82
CA VAL A 285 25.07 -0.85 -7.54
C VAL A 285 24.82 -2.35 -7.32
N ARG A 286 24.25 -3.05 -8.30
CA ARG A 286 23.94 -4.48 -8.16
C ARG A 286 25.20 -5.33 -8.03
N VAL A 287 26.20 -5.14 -8.89
CA VAL A 287 27.42 -5.98 -8.86
C VAL A 287 28.25 -5.74 -7.60
N ILE A 288 28.25 -4.51 -7.05
CA ILE A 288 28.93 -4.21 -5.78
C ILE A 288 28.16 -4.84 -4.61
N SER A 289 26.83 -4.69 -4.60
CA SER A 289 25.99 -5.19 -3.50
C SER A 289 26.01 -6.71 -3.38
N PHE A 290 26.02 -7.43 -4.51
CA PHE A 290 26.05 -8.89 -4.53
C PHE A 290 27.46 -9.49 -4.51
N ASP A 291 28.49 -8.66 -4.28
CA ASP A 291 29.89 -9.07 -4.29
C ASP A 291 30.29 -9.85 -5.57
N LEU A 292 29.83 -9.36 -6.73
CA LEU A 292 30.12 -9.98 -8.03
C LEU A 292 31.36 -9.39 -8.71
N VAL A 293 31.90 -8.30 -8.16
CA VAL A 293 33.13 -7.65 -8.64
C VAL A 293 34.34 -8.28 -7.95
N LYS A 294 35.36 -8.64 -8.74
CA LYS A 294 36.64 -9.13 -8.19
C LYS A 294 37.17 -8.15 -7.14
N PRO A 295 37.72 -8.61 -6.00
CA PRO A 295 38.16 -7.72 -4.92
C PRO A 295 39.07 -6.57 -5.36
N VAL A 296 39.99 -6.83 -6.30
CA VAL A 296 40.93 -5.83 -6.85
C VAL A 296 40.26 -4.72 -7.67
N ASP A 297 39.08 -4.99 -8.24
CA ASP A 297 38.35 -4.06 -9.11
C ASP A 297 37.21 -3.33 -8.38
N LYS A 298 36.86 -3.76 -7.16
CA LYS A 298 35.81 -3.12 -6.34
C LYS A 298 36.03 -1.61 -6.16
N PRO A 299 37.26 -1.11 -5.84
CA PRO A 299 37.46 0.33 -5.70
C PRO A 299 37.19 1.09 -7.00
N LYS A 300 37.57 0.53 -8.15
CA LYS A 300 37.32 1.14 -9.47
C LYS A 300 35.82 1.20 -9.79
N ALA A 301 35.08 0.13 -9.46
CA ALA A 301 33.63 0.08 -9.64
C ALA A 301 32.92 1.17 -8.81
N VAL A 302 33.38 1.41 -7.58
CA VAL A 302 32.84 2.49 -6.72
C VAL A 302 33.16 3.86 -7.29
N VAL A 303 34.41 4.10 -7.72
CA VAL A 303 34.80 5.36 -8.37
C VAL A 303 33.91 5.62 -9.58
N ARG A 304 33.71 4.62 -10.44
CA ARG A 304 32.87 4.77 -11.63
C ARG A 304 31.40 5.03 -11.29
N LEU A 305 30.85 4.36 -10.28
CA LEU A 305 29.51 4.65 -9.79
C LEU A 305 29.37 6.12 -9.37
N VAL A 306 30.35 6.64 -8.63
CA VAL A 306 30.33 8.05 -8.21
C VAL A 306 30.45 8.99 -9.40
N GLU A 307 31.34 8.74 -10.36
CA GLU A 307 31.44 9.54 -11.58
C GLU A 307 30.11 9.58 -12.36
N LEU A 308 29.36 8.47 -12.40
CA LEU A 308 28.04 8.42 -13.04
C LEU A 308 26.97 9.19 -12.27
N ILE A 309 27.08 9.26 -10.94
CA ILE A 309 26.20 10.08 -10.09
C ILE A 309 26.52 11.56 -10.29
N GLU A 310 27.80 11.93 -10.24
CA GLU A 310 28.26 13.31 -10.46
C GLU A 310 27.92 13.80 -11.88
N LYS A 311 28.10 12.95 -12.90
CA LYS A 311 27.71 13.25 -14.28
C LYS A 311 26.19 13.43 -14.44
N ALA A 312 25.41 12.74 -13.61
CA ALA A 312 23.97 12.93 -13.52
C ALA A 312 23.60 14.11 -12.62
N ASP A 313 24.55 14.97 -12.22
CA ASP A 313 24.34 16.08 -11.31
C ASP A 313 23.65 15.66 -10.00
N TYR A 314 24.11 14.54 -9.44
CA TYR A 314 23.56 13.95 -8.21
C TYR A 314 22.07 13.54 -8.32
N HIS A 315 21.61 13.18 -9.52
CA HIS A 315 20.29 12.59 -9.72
C HIS A 315 20.30 11.06 -9.72
N LEU A 316 19.16 10.49 -9.36
CA LEU A 316 18.96 9.05 -9.35
C LEU A 316 18.87 8.49 -10.78
N GLY A 317 19.85 7.68 -11.15
CA GLY A 317 19.87 6.90 -12.39
C GLY A 317 19.53 5.43 -12.17
N THR A 318 18.78 5.13 -11.11
CA THR A 318 18.47 3.75 -10.67
C THR A 318 16.98 3.43 -10.75
N GLY A 319 16.68 2.17 -11.07
CA GLY A 319 15.34 1.58 -10.95
C GLY A 319 15.13 0.85 -9.63
N PHE A 320 13.92 0.29 -9.43
CA PHE A 320 13.45 -0.27 -8.15
C PHE A 320 14.46 -1.19 -7.44
N LEU A 321 15.06 -2.12 -8.18
CA LEU A 321 15.98 -3.11 -7.60
C LEU A 321 17.27 -2.51 -7.05
N SER A 322 17.73 -1.40 -7.63
CA SER A 322 19.03 -0.82 -7.26
C SER A 322 18.90 0.41 -6.38
N THR A 323 17.80 1.18 -6.48
CA THR A 323 17.58 2.37 -5.63
C THR A 323 17.70 2.04 -4.14
N ILE A 324 17.20 0.87 -3.72
CA ILE A 324 17.25 0.43 -2.31
C ILE A 324 18.66 0.07 -1.84
N MET A 325 19.54 -0.34 -2.77
CA MET A 325 20.89 -0.79 -2.47
C MET A 325 21.91 0.34 -2.63
N LEU A 326 21.58 1.38 -3.41
CA LEU A 326 22.47 2.48 -3.75
C LEU A 326 23.04 3.15 -2.49
N LEU A 327 22.17 3.54 -1.56
CA LEU A 327 22.59 4.19 -0.32
C LEU A 327 23.46 3.25 0.52
N HIS A 328 23.05 1.98 0.69
CA HIS A 328 23.88 1.01 1.41
C HIS A 328 25.28 0.82 0.78
N VAL A 329 25.37 0.74 -0.55
CA VAL A 329 26.65 0.63 -1.27
C VAL A 329 27.54 1.83 -0.99
N LEU A 330 27.00 3.05 -1.02
CA LEU A 330 27.76 4.27 -0.75
C LEU A 330 28.24 4.33 0.70
N LYS A 331 27.39 3.96 1.67
CA LYS A 331 27.71 3.89 3.10
C LYS A 331 28.91 3.00 3.36
N PHE A 332 28.85 1.75 2.92
CA PHE A 332 29.91 0.75 3.14
C PHE A 332 31.22 1.08 2.41
N LYS A 333 31.21 2.11 1.55
CA LYS A 333 32.39 2.60 0.84
C LYS A 333 32.81 4.00 1.28
N GLY A 334 32.23 4.50 2.38
CA GLY A 334 32.60 5.77 2.99
C GLY A 334 32.25 6.98 2.15
N ARG A 335 31.19 6.91 1.34
CA ARG A 335 30.75 8.00 0.44
C ARG A 335 29.49 8.69 0.92
N ALA A 336 29.42 8.98 2.23
CA ALA A 336 28.32 9.74 2.83
C ALA A 336 28.14 11.12 2.18
N ASP A 337 29.22 11.74 1.70
CA ASP A 337 29.20 12.98 0.93
C ASP A 337 28.29 12.90 -0.31
N ILE A 338 28.26 11.76 -0.98
CA ILE A 338 27.41 11.50 -2.15
C ILE A 338 25.99 11.15 -1.71
N GLU A 339 25.82 10.38 -0.63
CA GLU A 339 24.50 10.02 -0.09
C GLU A 339 23.67 11.26 0.25
N PHE A 340 24.26 12.21 0.99
CA PHE A 340 23.57 13.44 1.34
C PHE A 340 23.18 14.25 0.11
N ARG A 341 24.05 14.31 -0.91
CA ARG A 341 23.73 15.04 -2.15
C ARG A 341 22.59 14.39 -2.93
N LEU A 342 22.55 13.05 -3.02
CA LEU A 342 21.45 12.32 -3.65
C LEU A 342 20.12 12.52 -2.90
N LEU A 343 20.17 12.47 -1.56
CA LEU A 343 18.99 12.61 -0.71
C LEU A 343 18.43 14.03 -0.69
N LEU A 344 19.30 15.03 -0.79
CA LEU A 344 18.94 16.44 -0.76
C LEU A 344 18.78 17.06 -2.16
N GLN A 345 18.95 16.27 -3.22
CA GLN A 345 18.64 16.70 -4.59
C GLN A 345 17.14 16.96 -4.68
N ASP A 346 16.76 18.17 -5.08
CA ASP A 346 15.37 18.66 -5.10
C ASP A 346 14.75 18.65 -6.50
N SER A 347 15.53 18.49 -7.58
CA SER A 347 15.01 18.29 -8.92
C SER A 347 14.87 16.80 -9.30
N LYS A 348 13.87 16.49 -10.13
CA LYS A 348 13.61 15.13 -10.62
C LYS A 348 14.71 14.66 -11.60
N PRO A 349 15.13 13.38 -11.55
CA PRO A 349 14.66 12.31 -10.67
C PRO A 349 15.38 12.29 -9.30
N SER A 350 14.62 12.44 -8.21
CA SER A 350 15.11 12.45 -6.83
C SER A 350 13.97 12.15 -5.83
N TRP A 351 14.30 11.89 -4.56
CA TRP A 351 13.29 11.69 -3.53
C TRP A 351 12.56 12.97 -3.13
N LEU A 352 13.26 14.11 -3.01
CA LEU A 352 12.59 15.39 -2.71
C LEU A 352 11.79 15.92 -3.90
N GLY A 353 12.23 15.63 -5.14
CA GLY A 353 11.46 15.91 -6.34
C GLY A 353 10.11 15.17 -6.36
N LEU A 354 9.97 14.02 -5.68
CA LEU A 354 8.68 13.34 -5.53
C LEU A 354 7.68 14.12 -4.68
N LEU A 355 8.15 15.04 -3.81
CA LEU A 355 7.29 15.88 -2.95
C LEU A 355 6.65 17.04 -3.72
N GLU A 356 7.08 17.30 -4.96
CA GLU A 356 6.43 18.28 -5.82
C GLU A 356 4.94 17.93 -6.07
N GLU A 357 4.15 18.93 -6.45
CA GLU A 357 2.73 18.79 -6.82
C GLU A 357 1.87 18.23 -5.68
N ASP A 358 2.16 18.65 -4.43
CA ASP A 358 1.41 18.29 -3.22
C ASP A 358 1.29 16.77 -2.99
N ALA A 359 2.29 16.00 -3.44
CA ALA A 359 2.32 14.56 -3.25
C ALA A 359 2.44 14.21 -1.76
N THR A 360 1.55 13.34 -1.30
CA THR A 360 1.50 12.86 0.09
C THR A 360 1.84 11.38 0.23
N THR A 361 2.20 10.75 -0.89
CA THR A 361 2.69 9.38 -1.02
C THR A 361 3.82 9.34 -2.05
N LEU A 362 4.59 8.26 -2.03
CA LEU A 362 5.60 8.00 -3.05
C LEU A 362 4.94 7.50 -4.34
N ARG A 363 5.54 7.79 -5.49
CA ARG A 363 5.01 7.43 -6.81
C ARG A 363 5.74 6.22 -7.37
N GLU A 364 5.11 5.52 -8.32
CA GLU A 364 5.70 4.37 -9.02
C GLU A 364 6.87 4.77 -9.92
N THR A 365 6.84 5.99 -10.48
CA THR A 365 7.91 6.54 -11.31
C THR A 365 8.42 7.85 -10.72
N TRP A 366 9.64 8.23 -11.07
CA TRP A 366 10.23 9.51 -10.61
C TRP A 366 9.45 10.72 -11.13
N GLU A 367 8.82 10.59 -12.30
CA GLU A 367 8.06 11.65 -12.95
C GLU A 367 6.59 11.68 -12.49
N GLY A 368 5.91 10.54 -12.42
CA GLY A 368 4.46 10.42 -12.16
C GLY A 368 3.55 10.96 -13.28
N TYR A 369 4.09 11.80 -14.16
CA TYR A 369 3.38 12.42 -15.26
C TYR A 369 4.16 12.29 -16.57
N ASP A 370 3.45 12.21 -17.69
CA ASP A 370 4.08 12.28 -19.02
C ASP A 370 4.54 13.71 -19.37
N ARG A 371 5.19 13.88 -20.53
CA ARG A 371 5.66 15.20 -21.01
C ARG A 371 4.54 16.23 -21.25
N LYS A 372 3.29 15.79 -21.41
CA LYS A 372 2.12 16.66 -21.54
C LYS A 372 1.49 16.97 -20.17
N ARG A 373 2.04 16.39 -19.10
CA ARG A 373 1.55 16.39 -17.73
C ARG A 373 0.20 15.71 -17.55
N ASN A 374 -0.02 14.62 -18.27
CA ASN A 374 -1.08 13.68 -17.92
C ASN A 374 -0.52 12.72 -16.87
N ALA A 375 -1.32 12.38 -15.86
CA ALA A 375 -0.91 11.40 -14.87
C ALA A 375 -0.57 10.06 -15.55
N CYS A 376 0.39 9.32 -14.99
CA CYS A 376 0.85 8.04 -15.50
C CYS A 376 1.28 7.15 -14.33
N TYR A 377 0.92 5.86 -14.36
CA TYR A 377 1.28 4.88 -13.33
C TYR A 377 0.74 5.25 -11.94
N SER A 378 1.01 4.42 -10.92
CA SER A 378 0.49 4.67 -9.57
C SER A 378 1.17 5.86 -8.88
N HIS A 379 0.38 6.65 -8.15
CA HIS A 379 0.84 7.73 -7.28
C HIS A 379 0.98 7.30 -5.81
N ASN A 380 0.87 6.01 -5.51
CA ASN A 380 1.00 5.42 -4.18
C ASN A 380 1.77 4.09 -4.25
N HIS A 381 3.07 4.19 -4.50
CA HIS A 381 3.97 3.06 -4.66
C HIS A 381 5.16 3.15 -3.71
N TYR A 382 5.38 2.10 -2.93
CA TYR A 382 6.35 2.11 -1.84
C TYR A 382 7.79 1.73 -2.26
N ALA A 383 8.00 1.17 -3.45
CA ALA A 383 9.30 0.66 -3.89
C ALA A 383 10.46 1.69 -3.83
N VAL A 384 10.19 2.97 -4.10
CA VAL A 384 11.22 4.03 -4.04
C VAL A 384 11.46 4.57 -2.62
N GLY A 385 10.70 4.08 -1.62
CA GLY A 385 10.74 4.55 -0.23
C GLY A 385 11.87 4.00 0.63
N ALA A 386 12.77 3.21 0.04
CA ALA A 386 13.81 2.53 0.81
C ALA A 386 14.85 3.47 1.45
N PHE A 387 14.87 4.75 1.06
CA PHE A 387 15.69 5.78 1.71
C PHE A 387 15.42 5.90 3.21
N GLY A 388 14.23 5.49 3.67
CA GLY A 388 13.91 5.57 5.08
C GLY A 388 14.80 4.68 5.97
N ILE A 389 15.29 3.52 5.50
CA ILE A 389 16.29 2.72 6.25
C ILE A 389 17.54 3.55 6.46
N TRP A 390 17.96 4.31 5.46
CA TRP A 390 19.14 5.17 5.56
C TRP A 390 18.94 6.28 6.60
N LEU A 391 17.72 6.84 6.74
CA LEU A 391 17.43 7.82 7.79
C LEU A 391 17.64 7.23 9.20
N GLU A 392 17.25 5.98 9.41
CA GLU A 392 17.42 5.30 10.71
C GLU A 392 18.86 4.81 10.92
N GLU A 393 19.39 4.04 9.98
CA GLU A 393 20.67 3.34 10.12
C GLU A 393 21.90 4.22 9.83
N CYS A 394 21.76 5.30 9.06
CA CYS A 394 22.85 6.20 8.74
C CYS A 394 22.69 7.54 9.44
N LEU A 395 21.59 8.27 9.19
CA LEU A 395 21.43 9.60 9.75
C LEU A 395 21.28 9.54 11.28
N ALA A 396 20.34 8.76 11.81
CA ALA A 396 20.22 8.57 13.26
C ALA A 396 21.24 7.56 13.81
N GLY A 397 21.74 6.64 12.98
CA GLY A 397 22.79 5.69 13.34
C GLY A 397 22.33 4.48 14.14
N LEU A 398 21.04 4.12 14.11
CA LEU A 398 20.50 2.97 14.83
C LEU A 398 20.57 1.70 13.96
N VAL A 399 21.62 0.89 14.11
CA VAL A 399 21.91 -0.23 13.20
C VAL A 399 21.75 -1.59 13.89
N PRO A 400 21.01 -2.56 13.32
CA PRO A 400 20.96 -3.92 13.83
C PRO A 400 22.28 -4.68 13.54
N ALA A 401 23.17 -4.78 14.53
CA ALA A 401 24.44 -5.49 14.41
C ALA A 401 24.31 -7.03 14.53
N GLU A 402 23.24 -7.50 15.19
CA GLU A 402 22.84 -8.91 15.21
C GLU A 402 21.34 -9.05 14.92
N PRO A 403 20.88 -10.20 14.39
CA PRO A 403 19.46 -10.44 14.12
C PRO A 403 18.56 -10.09 15.31
N ARG A 404 17.40 -9.47 14.99
CA ARG A 404 16.41 -9.01 15.98
C ARG A 404 16.96 -7.96 16.96
N TYR A 405 17.97 -7.18 16.57
CA TYR A 405 18.58 -6.14 17.41
C TYR A 405 19.18 -6.68 18.72
N ARG A 406 19.60 -7.97 18.75
CA ARG A 406 20.26 -8.56 19.94
C ARG A 406 21.52 -7.78 20.33
N ARG A 407 22.22 -7.27 19.32
CA ARG A 407 23.21 -6.21 19.43
C ARG A 407 22.84 -5.09 18.49
N ILE A 408 23.09 -3.88 18.93
CA ILE A 408 22.82 -2.65 18.20
C ILE A 408 24.15 -1.91 18.09
N GLU A 409 24.48 -1.49 16.88
CA GLU A 409 25.54 -0.53 16.63
C GLU A 409 24.92 0.87 16.59
N VAL A 410 25.55 1.82 17.29
CA VAL A 410 25.17 3.23 17.29
C VAL A 410 26.25 4.00 16.54
N ALA A 411 25.98 4.31 15.27
CA ALA A 411 26.96 4.90 14.35
C ALA A 411 26.32 5.97 13.46
N PRO A 412 25.95 7.15 13.99
CA PRO A 412 25.35 8.21 13.20
C PRO A 412 26.35 8.83 12.23
N VAL A 413 25.85 9.22 11.06
CA VAL A 413 26.58 9.96 10.05
C VAL A 413 26.03 11.39 10.05
N VAL A 414 26.86 12.33 10.48
CA VAL A 414 26.50 13.75 10.58
C VAL A 414 26.95 14.47 9.32
N GLY A 415 26.05 15.21 8.68
CA GLY A 415 26.34 15.90 7.44
C GLY A 415 25.08 16.46 6.78
N GLY A 416 25.20 16.88 5.52
CA GLY A 416 24.05 17.37 4.73
C GLY A 416 23.33 18.60 5.30
N GLY A 417 23.96 19.33 6.22
CA GLY A 417 23.33 20.47 6.91
C GLY A 417 22.34 20.08 8.02
N PHE A 418 22.17 18.78 8.31
CA PHE A 418 21.38 18.35 9.46
C PHE A 418 22.08 18.74 10.76
N THR A 419 21.34 19.36 11.68
CA THR A 419 21.83 19.78 13.00
C THR A 419 21.34 18.88 14.13
N TYR A 420 20.38 18.00 13.85
CA TYR A 420 19.91 16.97 14.77
C TYR A 420 19.27 15.82 14.00
N ALA A 421 19.25 14.64 14.61
CA ALA A 421 18.42 13.52 14.19
C ALA A 421 18.09 12.60 15.38
N SER A 422 16.98 11.88 15.29
CA SER A 422 16.62 10.83 16.25
C SER A 422 15.86 9.70 15.58
N ALA A 423 16.08 8.48 16.03
CA ALA A 423 15.29 7.31 15.69
C ALA A 423 15.02 6.45 16.93
N THR A 424 13.83 5.82 16.95
CA THR A 424 13.38 4.96 18.02
C THR A 424 12.77 3.69 17.42
N ARG A 425 13.06 2.54 18.02
CA ARG A 425 12.61 1.24 17.56
C ARG A 425 12.08 0.38 18.70
N ASP A 426 10.87 -0.14 18.54
CA ASP A 426 10.36 -1.22 19.39
C ASP A 426 11.01 -2.54 18.97
N THR A 427 11.86 -3.09 19.83
CA THR A 427 12.55 -4.36 19.61
C THR A 427 11.98 -5.45 20.51
N PRO A 428 12.25 -6.74 20.23
CA PRO A 428 11.90 -7.83 21.14
C PRO A 428 12.53 -7.74 22.54
N PHE A 429 13.49 -6.83 22.75
CA PHE A 429 14.19 -6.62 24.01
C PHE A 429 13.79 -5.30 24.69
N GLY A 430 12.84 -4.54 24.13
CA GLY A 430 12.43 -3.21 24.58
C GLY A 430 12.74 -2.12 23.55
N ILE A 431 12.60 -0.86 23.97
CA ILE A 431 12.83 0.30 23.12
C ILE A 431 14.34 0.50 22.92
N ALA A 432 14.76 0.60 21.66
CA ALA A 432 16.08 1.07 21.26
C ALA A 432 15.98 2.48 20.69
N MET A 433 16.93 3.35 21.02
CA MET A 433 16.92 4.75 20.59
C MET A 433 18.32 5.20 20.22
N SER A 434 18.42 6.05 19.21
CA SER A 434 19.61 6.83 18.91
C SER A 434 19.20 8.26 18.61
N SER A 435 19.90 9.23 19.19
CA SER A 435 19.71 10.65 18.89
C SER A 435 21.02 11.41 19.01
N TRP A 436 21.18 12.43 18.17
CA TRP A 436 22.28 13.38 18.27
C TRP A 436 21.81 14.79 17.93
N ARG A 437 22.57 15.77 18.40
CA ARG A 437 22.44 17.19 18.05
C ARG A 437 23.83 17.79 17.95
N VAL A 438 24.06 18.64 16.98
CA VAL A 438 25.26 19.47 16.88
C VAL A 438 25.14 20.59 17.93
N VAL A 439 26.09 20.64 18.86
CA VAL A 439 26.25 21.74 19.80
C VAL A 439 27.47 22.56 19.35
N ASP A 440 27.25 23.83 19.04
CA ASP A 440 28.33 24.76 18.69
C ASP A 440 29.08 25.17 19.97
N ASP A 441 30.33 24.72 20.13
CA ASP A 441 31.24 25.30 21.11
C ASP A 441 32.06 26.41 20.42
N VAL A 442 31.58 27.65 20.58
CA VAL A 442 32.12 28.88 19.95
C VAL A 442 33.61 29.09 20.28
N ALA A 443 34.16 28.39 21.27
CA ALA A 443 35.56 28.51 21.67
C ALA A 443 36.55 27.62 20.89
N SER A 444 36.11 26.62 20.11
CA SER A 444 37.06 25.65 19.53
C SER A 444 36.71 25.05 18.17
N GLY A 445 35.54 25.33 17.58
CA GLY A 445 35.12 24.67 16.32
C GLY A 445 34.89 23.16 16.48
N VAL A 446 34.66 22.70 17.72
CA VAL A 446 34.37 21.30 18.06
C VAL A 446 32.87 21.12 18.13
N HIS A 447 32.34 20.19 17.33
CA HIS A 447 30.95 19.74 17.43
C HIS A 447 30.86 18.63 18.49
N ILE A 448 30.11 18.87 19.58
CA ILE A 448 29.86 17.87 20.62
C ILE A 448 28.57 17.12 20.29
N PHE A 449 28.64 15.78 20.22
CA PHE A 449 27.49 14.90 20.02
C PHE A 449 27.05 14.28 21.36
N GLN A 450 25.82 14.58 21.78
CA GLN A 450 25.22 13.97 22.97
C GLN A 450 24.34 12.78 22.57
N PHE A 451 24.70 11.59 23.06
CA PHE A 451 23.92 10.37 22.90
C PHE A 451 23.13 10.11 24.18
N SER A 452 21.82 9.89 24.08
CA SER A 452 20.97 9.39 25.18
C SER A 452 20.63 7.92 24.93
N LYS A 453 20.64 7.12 25.99
CA LYS A 453 20.23 5.71 25.99
C LYS A 453 18.84 5.58 26.59
#